data_AF-A0AAE2NYH3-F1
#
_entry.id   AF-A0AAE2NYH3-F1
#
_cell.length_a   1.000
_cell.length_b   1.000
_cell.length_c   1.000
_cell.angle_alpha   90.00
_cell.angle_beta   90.00
_cell.angle_gamma   90.00
#
_symmetry.space_group_name_H-M   'P 1'
#
loop_
_entity.id
_entity.type
_entity.pdbx_description
1 polymer ?
#
loop_
_entity_poly.entity_id
_entity_poly.type
_entity_poly.pdbx_seq_one_letter_code
_entity_poly.pdbx_strand_id
1 'polypeptide(L)'
;MKKVALSLLVTSVLSFTFLNNAQAVKATNENLTVKQGETEVQKYLKSQHLNYNINSQDYINFLQRINEKADEITKSGYNFSLMEVYSDTYLEELAKYAAKEEKKDENGEVDLENFDLSKKVENETVKQVQQENIKKDKQAEEKVEEIKEESEQIPIDYIASTNSNSFLVSLLSSSYNRSAAKKYMVNNWNKKTSKYGYYGESSGGGDCTNYASQVVLAGGMPMNTTGFSFNRGHHKTTKGWYNQSVPKSSARTYSTSWTVVSDFYSYWAGTKKHKVYNLTSPKAVSKYVKTGDVIQMYSKSSKKWKHTAVIYDVYKGYPRYSAHSSAHLYAHLELDWKPKYYKYRVIKF
;
A
#
# COMPACT_ATOMS: atom_id res chain seq x y z
N MET A 1 -15.90 63.38 34.71
CA MET A 1 -15.48 62.65 33.50
C MET A 1 -15.33 61.17 33.84
N LYS A 2 -16.24 60.32 33.34
CA LYS A 2 -16.22 58.85 33.50
C LYS A 2 -15.86 58.22 32.15
N LYS A 3 -14.79 57.42 32.07
CA LYS A 3 -14.59 56.31 31.10
C LYS A 3 -13.66 55.29 31.77
N VAL A 4 -14.20 54.23 32.38
CA VAL A 4 -14.39 52.88 31.81
C VAL A 4 -13.06 52.25 31.37
N ALA A 5 -12.49 51.44 32.26
CA ALA A 5 -11.59 50.35 31.90
C ALA A 5 -12.42 49.07 31.92
N LEU A 6 -12.54 48.38 30.78
CA LEU A 6 -13.11 47.04 30.75
C LEU A 6 -12.53 46.20 29.60
N SER A 7 -12.00 45.04 30.00
CA SER A 7 -11.87 43.78 29.27
C SER A 7 -10.84 43.68 28.15
N LEU A 8 -9.71 43.08 28.50
CA LEU A 8 -8.83 42.35 27.59
C LEU A 8 -8.63 40.95 28.20
N LEU A 9 -9.65 40.10 28.11
CA LEU A 9 -9.57 38.75 28.69
C LEU A 9 -10.54 37.74 28.06
N VAL A 10 -10.57 37.63 26.73
CA VAL A 10 -11.26 36.49 26.07
C VAL A 10 -10.56 36.10 24.75
N THR A 11 -9.42 35.41 24.81
CA THR A 11 -8.93 34.61 23.65
C THR A 11 -8.01 33.42 24.02
N SER A 12 -7.73 33.16 25.31
CA SER A 12 -6.84 32.07 25.74
C SER A 12 -7.57 30.76 26.09
N VAL A 13 -8.86 30.82 26.47
CA VAL A 13 -9.57 29.65 27.03
C VAL A 13 -10.12 28.70 25.95
N LEU A 14 -10.49 29.19 24.76
CA LEU A 14 -10.97 28.30 23.68
C LEU A 14 -9.83 27.42 23.12
N SER A 15 -8.61 27.95 22.98
CA SER A 15 -7.48 27.20 22.41
C SER A 15 -7.06 26.02 23.30
N PHE A 16 -7.08 26.20 24.63
CA PHE A 16 -6.72 25.14 25.58
C PHE A 16 -7.78 24.03 25.69
N THR A 17 -9.07 24.36 25.61
CA THR A 17 -10.15 23.35 25.67
C THR A 17 -10.20 22.49 24.41
N PHE A 18 -9.95 23.07 23.22
CA PHE A 18 -9.86 22.31 21.98
C PHE A 18 -8.66 21.35 21.94
N LEU A 19 -7.49 21.78 22.43
CA LEU A 19 -6.32 20.89 22.51
C LEU A 19 -6.55 19.73 23.49
N ASN A 20 -7.12 20.01 24.67
CA ASN A 20 -7.44 18.96 25.64
C ASN A 20 -8.48 17.96 25.10
N ASN A 21 -9.52 18.45 24.41
CA ASN A 21 -10.52 17.57 23.79
C ASN A 21 -9.94 16.75 22.63
N ALA A 22 -9.13 17.34 21.75
CA ALA A 22 -8.50 16.60 20.66
C ALA A 22 -7.54 15.51 21.17
N GLN A 23 -6.80 15.80 22.24
CA GLN A 23 -5.88 14.85 22.86
C GLN A 23 -6.62 13.75 23.64
N ALA A 24 -7.73 14.08 24.30
CA ALA A 24 -8.61 13.11 24.94
C ALA A 24 -9.29 12.20 23.91
N VAL A 25 -9.85 12.73 22.83
CA VAL A 25 -10.48 11.97 21.73
C VAL A 25 -9.47 11.04 21.04
N LYS A 26 -8.23 11.53 20.85
CA LYS A 26 -7.14 10.70 20.32
C LYS A 26 -6.79 9.56 21.27
N ALA A 27 -6.65 9.84 22.57
CA ALA A 27 -6.36 8.82 23.57
C ALA A 27 -7.48 7.78 23.72
N THR A 28 -8.75 8.20 23.63
CA THR A 28 -9.89 7.26 23.65
C THR A 28 -9.89 6.36 22.41
N ASN A 29 -9.58 6.91 21.22
CA ASN A 29 -9.52 6.13 19.98
C ASN A 29 -8.36 5.12 19.97
N GLU A 30 -7.23 5.47 20.57
CA GLU A 30 -6.05 4.59 20.64
C GLU A 30 -6.27 3.32 21.48
N ASN A 31 -7.20 3.36 22.45
CA ASN A 31 -7.54 2.22 23.30
C ASN A 31 -8.66 1.33 22.74
N LEU A 32 -9.30 1.74 21.64
CA LEU A 32 -10.31 0.92 20.98
C LEU A 32 -9.66 -0.30 20.33
N THR A 33 -10.37 -1.42 20.26
CA THR A 33 -9.85 -2.68 19.71
C THR A 33 -10.19 -2.86 18.23
N VAL A 34 -9.48 -3.78 17.56
CA VAL A 34 -9.79 -4.21 16.19
C VAL A 34 -11.24 -4.70 16.10
N LYS A 35 -11.75 -5.45 17.09
CA LYS A 35 -13.15 -5.91 17.11
C LYS A 35 -14.17 -4.77 17.19
N GLN A 36 -13.84 -3.70 17.91
CA GLN A 36 -14.68 -2.50 17.93
C GLN A 36 -14.69 -1.80 16.56
N GLY A 37 -13.59 -1.87 15.80
CA GLY A 37 -13.57 -1.39 14.41
C GLY A 37 -14.41 -2.22 13.46
N GLU A 38 -14.45 -3.54 13.60
CA GLU A 38 -15.40 -4.40 12.88
C GLU A 38 -16.84 -3.98 13.16
N THR A 39 -17.16 -3.78 14.44
CA THR A 39 -18.49 -3.36 14.88
C THR A 39 -18.88 -2.01 14.27
N GLU A 40 -17.92 -1.07 14.21
CA GLU A 40 -18.12 0.24 13.58
C GLU A 40 -18.40 0.11 12.08
N VAL A 41 -17.66 -0.76 11.38
CA VAL A 41 -17.92 -1.07 9.96
C VAL A 41 -19.33 -1.64 9.76
N GLN A 42 -19.71 -2.64 10.55
CA GLN A 42 -21.04 -3.27 10.42
C GLN A 42 -22.17 -2.28 10.70
N LYS A 43 -22.02 -1.39 11.70
CA LYS A 43 -22.99 -0.32 11.98
C LYS A 43 -23.10 0.65 10.80
N TYR A 44 -21.98 1.06 10.22
CA TYR A 44 -21.98 1.91 9.04
C TYR A 44 -22.72 1.24 7.88
N LEU A 45 -22.35 0.00 7.53
CA LEU A 45 -22.98 -0.73 6.43
C LEU A 45 -24.50 -0.87 6.62
N LYS A 46 -24.95 -1.24 7.82
CA LYS A 46 -26.38 -1.30 8.16
C LYS A 46 -27.09 0.05 8.01
N SER A 47 -26.44 1.15 8.40
CA SER A 47 -27.00 2.51 8.22
C SER A 47 -27.14 2.92 6.76
N GLN A 48 -26.32 2.34 5.88
CA GLN A 48 -26.40 2.53 4.43
C GLN A 48 -27.32 1.51 3.76
N HIS A 49 -28.06 0.71 4.54
CA HIS A 49 -28.90 -0.39 4.06
C HIS A 49 -28.12 -1.46 3.27
N LEU A 50 -26.83 -1.64 3.59
CA LEU A 50 -25.96 -2.67 3.02
C LEU A 50 -25.83 -3.85 3.98
N ASN A 51 -26.34 -5.01 3.58
CA ASN A 51 -26.32 -6.24 4.38
C ASN A 51 -25.18 -7.17 3.96
N TYR A 52 -23.94 -6.68 4.00
CA TYR A 52 -22.78 -7.48 3.65
C TYR A 52 -22.38 -8.41 4.80
N ASN A 53 -22.36 -9.71 4.54
CA ASN A 53 -21.86 -10.69 5.49
C ASN A 53 -20.34 -10.57 5.61
N ILE A 54 -19.78 -10.77 6.81
CA ILE A 54 -18.32 -10.90 6.97
C ILE A 54 -17.82 -11.99 6.01
N ASN A 55 -16.63 -11.77 5.42
CA ASN A 55 -16.00 -12.62 4.40
C ASN A 55 -16.69 -12.65 3.03
N SER A 56 -17.87 -12.04 2.86
CA SER A 56 -18.47 -11.90 1.53
C SER A 56 -17.61 -11.02 0.63
N GLN A 57 -17.70 -11.24 -0.68
CA GLN A 57 -16.94 -10.45 -1.64
C GLN A 57 -17.24 -8.95 -1.53
N ASP A 58 -18.50 -8.58 -1.31
CA ASP A 58 -18.91 -7.19 -1.13
C ASP A 58 -18.32 -6.57 0.13
N TYR A 59 -18.21 -7.35 1.22
CA TYR A 59 -17.56 -6.90 2.45
C TYR A 59 -16.07 -6.63 2.23
N ILE A 60 -15.36 -7.58 1.61
CA ILE A 60 -13.92 -7.42 1.32
C ILE A 60 -13.69 -6.24 0.37
N ASN A 61 -14.52 -6.12 -0.67
CA ASN A 61 -14.46 -5.00 -1.61
C ASN A 61 -14.71 -3.66 -0.92
N PHE A 62 -15.64 -3.60 0.03
CA PHE A 62 -15.87 -2.40 0.83
C PHE A 62 -14.61 -2.02 1.62
N LEU A 63 -14.00 -2.97 2.33
CA LEU A 63 -12.79 -2.72 3.13
C LEU A 63 -11.61 -2.26 2.26
N GLN A 64 -11.43 -2.87 1.08
CA GLN A 64 -10.37 -2.50 0.13
C GLN A 64 -10.51 -1.06 -0.39
N ARG A 65 -11.74 -0.52 -0.40
CA ARG A 65 -12.11 0.77 -0.98
C ARG A 65 -12.52 1.81 0.05
N ILE A 66 -12.32 1.53 1.34
CA ILE A 66 -12.82 2.37 2.42
C ILE A 66 -12.29 3.81 2.34
N ASN A 67 -11.10 4.02 1.77
CA ASN A 67 -10.50 5.34 1.55
C ASN A 67 -11.36 6.24 0.65
N GLU A 68 -12.04 5.68 -0.35
CA GLU A 68 -12.92 6.40 -1.28
C GLU A 68 -14.13 6.99 -0.52
N LYS A 69 -14.53 6.33 0.56
CA LYS A 69 -15.67 6.69 1.42
C LYS A 69 -15.30 7.49 2.67
N ALA A 70 -14.02 7.85 2.86
CA ALA A 70 -13.54 8.44 4.11
C ALA A 70 -14.31 9.70 4.57
N ASP A 71 -14.64 10.59 3.64
CA ASP A 71 -15.40 11.82 3.93
C ASP A 71 -16.87 11.54 4.23
N GLU A 72 -17.48 10.60 3.51
CA GLU A 72 -18.87 10.17 3.70
C GLU A 72 -19.03 9.55 5.09
N ILE A 73 -18.17 8.58 5.43
CA ILE A 73 -18.12 7.92 6.74
C ILE A 73 -17.97 8.96 7.86
N THR A 74 -16.99 9.87 7.73
CA THR A 74 -16.72 10.89 8.75
C THR A 74 -17.90 11.86 8.92
N LYS A 75 -18.52 12.30 7.81
CA LYS A 75 -19.68 13.22 7.85
C LYS A 75 -20.92 12.57 8.46
N SER A 76 -21.08 11.26 8.28
CA SER A 76 -22.16 10.47 8.89
C SER A 76 -21.94 10.17 10.37
N GLY A 77 -20.87 10.70 10.99
CA GLY A 77 -20.59 10.57 12.42
C GLY A 77 -19.87 9.28 12.82
N TYR A 78 -19.42 8.46 11.86
CA TYR A 78 -18.71 7.21 12.12
C TYR A 78 -17.20 7.42 12.24
N ASN A 79 -16.56 6.58 13.03
CA ASN A 79 -15.12 6.65 13.27
C ASN A 79 -14.33 6.03 12.12
N PHE A 80 -14.15 6.80 11.04
CA PHE A 80 -13.37 6.37 9.86
C PHE A 80 -11.96 5.86 10.24
N SER A 81 -11.29 6.51 11.21
CA SER A 81 -9.94 6.10 11.60
C SER A 81 -9.92 4.69 12.19
N LEU A 82 -10.91 4.34 13.01
CA LEU A 82 -11.04 3.01 13.58
C LEU A 82 -11.41 1.98 12.51
N MET A 83 -12.36 2.32 11.63
CA MET A 83 -12.76 1.45 10.53
C MET A 83 -11.60 1.18 9.57
N GLU A 84 -10.75 2.17 9.29
CA GLU A 84 -9.57 1.99 8.45
C GLU A 84 -8.51 1.10 9.12
N VAL A 85 -8.28 1.25 10.43
CA VAL A 85 -7.38 0.35 11.18
C VAL A 85 -7.88 -1.08 11.09
N TYR A 86 -9.18 -1.32 11.34
CA TYR A 86 -9.77 -2.64 11.16
C TYR A 86 -9.62 -3.16 9.73
N SER A 87 -9.93 -2.34 8.73
CA SER A 87 -9.84 -2.72 7.31
C SER A 87 -8.42 -3.17 6.95
N ASP A 88 -7.40 -2.41 7.37
CA ASP A 88 -6.00 -2.72 7.10
C ASP A 88 -5.53 -4.00 7.80
N THR A 89 -5.96 -4.21 9.05
CA THR A 89 -5.65 -5.41 9.82
C THR A 89 -6.34 -6.64 9.22
N TYR A 90 -7.64 -6.54 8.94
CA TYR A 90 -8.42 -7.63 8.34
C TYR A 90 -7.83 -8.07 7.00
N LEU A 91 -7.52 -7.12 6.12
CA LEU A 91 -6.94 -7.41 4.81
C LEU A 91 -5.53 -8.00 4.92
N GLU A 92 -4.70 -7.54 5.87
CA GLU A 92 -3.38 -8.14 6.12
C GLU A 92 -3.49 -9.59 6.62
N GLU A 93 -4.39 -9.88 7.56
CA GLU A 93 -4.61 -11.24 8.06
C GLU A 93 -5.22 -12.15 6.99
N LEU A 94 -6.14 -11.64 6.18
CA LEU A 94 -6.69 -12.37 5.05
C LEU A 94 -5.60 -12.69 4.02
N ALA A 95 -4.67 -11.76 3.75
CA ALA A 95 -3.54 -12.03 2.87
C ALA A 95 -2.58 -13.09 3.42
N LYS A 96 -2.33 -13.09 4.74
CA LYS A 96 -1.53 -14.15 5.39
C LYS A 96 -2.24 -15.50 5.32
N TYR A 97 -3.56 -15.52 5.49
CA TYR A 97 -4.37 -16.72 5.36
C TYR A 97 -4.35 -17.27 3.93
N ALA A 98 -4.63 -16.41 2.94
CA ALA A 98 -4.62 -16.72 1.52
C ALA A 98 -3.24 -17.13 0.97
N ALA A 99 -2.15 -16.73 1.63
CA ALA A 99 -0.80 -17.14 1.25
C ALA A 99 -0.49 -18.61 1.57
N LYS A 100 -1.28 -19.27 2.42
CA LYS A 100 -1.09 -20.69 2.77
C LYS A 100 -1.67 -21.57 1.67
N GLU A 101 -0.84 -22.42 1.07
CA GLU A 101 -1.26 -23.29 -0.04
C GLU A 101 -2.38 -24.26 0.36
N GLU A 102 -2.40 -24.73 1.61
CA GLU A 102 -3.47 -25.58 2.17
C GLU A 102 -4.84 -24.88 2.26
N LYS A 103 -4.88 -23.56 2.08
CA LYS A 103 -6.12 -22.75 2.09
C LYS A 103 -6.65 -22.46 0.71
N LYS A 104 -6.01 -23.01 -0.32
CA LYS A 104 -6.43 -22.89 -1.70
C LYS A 104 -7.01 -24.21 -2.19
N ASP A 105 -8.07 -24.13 -2.96
CA ASP A 105 -8.63 -25.29 -3.66
C ASP A 105 -7.75 -25.71 -4.86
N GLU A 106 -8.19 -26.71 -5.60
CA GLU A 106 -7.50 -27.22 -6.80
C GLU A 106 -7.34 -26.17 -7.92
N ASN A 107 -8.17 -25.13 -7.91
CA ASN A 107 -8.13 -24.01 -8.86
C ASN A 107 -7.30 -22.82 -8.33
N GLY A 108 -6.82 -22.89 -7.09
CA GLY A 108 -6.07 -21.83 -6.42
C GLY A 108 -6.95 -20.78 -5.72
N GLU A 109 -8.26 -21.02 -5.60
CA GLU A 109 -9.21 -20.14 -4.91
C GLU A 109 -9.16 -20.34 -3.41
N VAL A 110 -9.27 -19.24 -2.66
CA VAL A 110 -9.13 -19.25 -1.20
C VAL A 110 -10.45 -19.62 -0.54
N ASP A 111 -10.45 -20.61 0.35
CA ASP A 111 -11.61 -20.94 1.18
C ASP A 111 -11.81 -19.88 2.28
N LEU A 112 -12.75 -18.97 2.05
CA LEU A 112 -13.09 -17.87 2.96
C LEU A 112 -14.10 -18.26 4.05
N GLU A 113 -14.75 -19.42 3.98
CA GLU A 113 -15.74 -19.83 4.99
C GLU A 113 -15.07 -20.02 6.36
N ASN A 114 -13.83 -20.48 6.35
CA ASN A 114 -13.05 -20.77 7.55
C ASN A 114 -12.11 -19.62 7.99
N PHE A 115 -12.20 -18.45 7.34
CA PHE A 115 -11.39 -17.30 7.73
C PHE A 115 -12.06 -16.50 8.86
N ASP A 116 -11.35 -16.32 9.98
CA ASP A 116 -11.73 -15.38 11.03
C ASP A 116 -10.48 -14.75 11.63
N LEU A 117 -10.62 -13.54 12.17
CA LEU A 117 -9.56 -12.90 12.93
C LEU A 117 -9.33 -13.69 14.22
N SER A 118 -8.07 -13.99 14.51
CA SER A 118 -7.74 -14.64 15.78
C SER A 118 -8.17 -13.76 16.96
N LYS A 119 -8.58 -14.37 18.07
CA LYS A 119 -8.95 -13.64 19.31
C LYS A 119 -7.85 -12.70 19.80
N LYS A 120 -6.59 -13.05 19.53
CA LYS A 120 -5.45 -12.17 19.80
C LYS A 120 -5.56 -10.87 18.99
N VAL A 121 -5.70 -10.99 17.67
CA VAL A 121 -5.80 -9.84 16.75
C VAL A 121 -7.06 -9.02 17.03
N GLU A 122 -8.20 -9.66 17.26
CA GLU A 122 -9.46 -8.97 17.60
C GLU A 122 -9.33 -8.06 18.84
N ASN A 123 -8.53 -8.49 19.83
CA ASN A 123 -8.32 -7.80 21.09
C ASN A 123 -7.17 -6.78 21.06
N GLU A 124 -6.39 -6.73 19.98
CA GLU A 124 -5.36 -5.70 19.83
C GLU A 124 -6.01 -4.32 19.77
N THR A 125 -5.43 -3.39 20.54
CA THR A 125 -5.83 -1.98 20.52
C THR A 125 -5.27 -1.29 19.28
N VAL A 126 -5.91 -0.21 18.84
CA VAL A 126 -5.42 0.66 17.76
C VAL A 126 -3.98 1.08 18.03
N LYS A 127 -3.63 1.41 19.28
CA LYS A 127 -2.27 1.76 19.68
C LYS A 127 -1.28 0.64 19.43
N GLN A 128 -1.61 -0.60 19.80
CA GLN A 128 -0.74 -1.76 19.57
C GLN A 128 -0.52 -2.02 18.08
N VAL A 129 -1.59 -1.99 17.28
CA VAL A 129 -1.51 -2.13 15.82
C VAL A 129 -0.62 -1.04 15.21
N GLN A 130 -0.83 0.22 15.60
CA GLN A 130 -0.01 1.33 15.12
C GLN A 130 1.47 1.20 15.51
N GLN A 131 1.77 0.75 16.74
CA GLN A 131 3.14 0.53 17.20
C GLN A 131 3.84 -0.56 16.39
N GLU A 132 3.16 -1.68 16.11
CA GLU A 132 3.70 -2.72 15.25
C GLU A 132 3.96 -2.20 13.83
N ASN A 133 3.02 -1.45 13.26
CA ASN A 133 3.16 -0.88 11.92
C ASN A 133 4.32 0.12 11.83
N ILE A 134 4.51 0.97 12.84
CA ILE A 134 5.66 1.87 12.92
C ILE A 134 6.97 1.08 12.99
N LYS A 135 7.01 -0.01 13.77
CA LYS A 135 8.18 -0.88 13.85
C LYS A 135 8.51 -1.51 12.49
N LYS A 136 7.50 -2.04 11.79
CA LYS A 136 7.66 -2.61 10.43
C LYS A 136 8.16 -1.56 9.43
N ASP A 137 7.62 -0.35 9.45
CA ASP A 137 8.06 0.76 8.58
C ASP A 137 9.52 1.12 8.86
N LYS A 138 9.90 1.26 10.14
CA LYS A 138 11.29 1.53 10.52
C LYS A 138 12.25 0.45 10.02
N GLN A 139 11.88 -0.82 10.15
CA GLN A 139 12.69 -1.94 9.63
C GLN A 139 12.84 -1.89 8.11
N ALA A 140 11.80 -1.48 7.37
CA ALA A 140 11.88 -1.34 5.93
C ALA A 140 12.82 -0.20 5.50
N GLU A 141 12.84 0.92 6.26
CA GLU A 141 13.78 2.03 6.04
C GLU A 141 15.22 1.65 6.40
N GLU A 142 15.44 1.05 7.57
CA GLU A 142 16.77 0.57 8.00
C GLU A 142 17.36 -0.39 6.96
N LYS A 143 16.54 -1.30 6.42
CA LYS A 143 16.93 -2.21 5.36
C LYS A 143 17.32 -1.49 4.06
N VAL A 144 16.64 -0.39 3.70
CA VAL A 144 16.99 0.38 2.51
C VAL A 144 18.35 1.03 2.67
N GLU A 145 18.64 1.61 3.83
CA GLU A 145 19.94 2.23 4.11
C GLU A 145 21.06 1.17 4.17
N GLU A 146 20.84 0.03 4.84
CA GLU A 146 21.80 -1.08 4.88
C GLU A 146 22.17 -1.59 3.48
N ILE A 147 21.17 -1.79 2.59
CA ILE A 147 21.41 -2.25 1.21
C ILE A 147 22.21 -1.20 0.41
N LYS A 148 21.97 0.09 0.64
CA LYS A 148 22.74 1.16 -0.03
C LYS A 148 24.19 1.13 0.42
N GLU A 149 24.45 1.02 1.72
CA GLU A 149 25.80 0.94 2.29
C GLU A 149 26.57 -0.30 1.81
N GLU A 150 25.95 -1.50 1.83
CA GLU A 150 26.56 -2.76 1.37
C GLU A 150 27.06 -2.64 -0.09
N SER A 151 26.29 -1.96 -0.94
CA SER A 151 26.63 -1.78 -2.36
C SER A 151 27.67 -0.69 -2.64
N GLU A 152 27.97 0.19 -1.68
CA GLU A 152 29.03 1.22 -1.79
C GLU A 152 30.39 0.69 -1.36
N GLN A 153 30.43 -0.40 -0.58
CA GLN A 153 31.65 -1.02 -0.07
C GLN A 153 32.25 -2.09 -1.01
N ILE A 154 31.62 -2.41 -2.14
CA ILE A 154 32.19 -3.35 -3.12
C ILE A 154 33.34 -2.65 -3.88
N PRO A 155 34.61 -3.11 -3.74
CA PRO A 155 35.73 -2.48 -4.41
C PRO A 155 35.60 -2.62 -5.93
N ILE A 156 35.86 -1.52 -6.64
CA ILE A 156 35.84 -1.43 -8.12
C ILE A 156 36.72 -2.52 -8.78
N ASP A 157 37.78 -2.95 -8.09
CA ASP A 157 38.75 -3.92 -8.60
C ASP A 157 38.22 -5.36 -8.68
N TYR A 158 37.17 -5.72 -7.93
CA TYR A 158 36.58 -7.07 -7.99
C TYR A 158 35.61 -7.26 -9.18
N ILE A 159 35.09 -6.16 -9.73
CA ILE A 159 34.10 -6.18 -10.81
C ILE A 159 34.75 -6.42 -12.18
N ALA A 160 36.04 -6.09 -12.34
CA ALA A 160 36.75 -6.22 -13.61
C ALA A 160 37.15 -7.67 -13.97
N SER A 161 37.11 -8.62 -13.03
CA SER A 161 37.74 -9.93 -13.22
C SER A 161 36.80 -11.11 -13.48
N THR A 162 35.46 -10.96 -13.43
CA THR A 162 34.59 -12.15 -13.48
C THR A 162 33.42 -12.16 -14.47
N ASN A 163 33.09 -11.12 -15.24
CA ASN A 163 32.10 -11.27 -16.34
C ASN A 163 32.09 -10.09 -17.32
N SER A 164 32.91 -10.17 -18.37
CA SER A 164 32.97 -9.17 -19.45
C SER A 164 31.68 -9.08 -20.29
N ASN A 165 30.71 -9.98 -20.08
CA ASN A 165 29.43 -10.01 -20.80
C ASN A 165 28.19 -9.61 -19.97
N SER A 166 28.28 -9.45 -18.63
CA SER A 166 27.13 -9.03 -17.81
C SER A 166 27.12 -7.52 -17.49
N PHE A 167 28.29 -6.88 -17.50
CA PHE A 167 28.42 -5.47 -17.15
C PHE A 167 28.00 -4.52 -18.28
N LEU A 168 28.16 -4.93 -19.54
CA LEU A 168 27.68 -4.15 -20.70
C LEU A 168 26.15 -4.16 -20.85
N VAL A 169 25.45 -5.14 -20.25
CA VAL A 169 23.98 -5.19 -20.20
C VAL A 169 23.43 -4.25 -19.11
N SER A 170 24.24 -3.92 -18.09
CA SER A 170 23.89 -2.97 -17.03
C SER A 170 24.04 -1.50 -17.47
N LEU A 171 24.96 -1.22 -18.40
CA LEU A 171 25.18 0.13 -18.96
C LEU A 171 24.25 0.50 -20.12
N LEU A 172 23.54 -0.47 -20.71
CA LEU A 172 22.31 -0.17 -21.42
C LEU A 172 21.25 0.12 -20.36
N SER A 173 21.24 1.34 -19.81
CA SER A 173 20.11 1.81 -19.03
C SER A 173 18.88 1.54 -19.88
N SER A 174 18.08 0.53 -19.53
CA SER A 174 16.80 0.30 -20.20
C SER A 174 15.98 1.54 -19.87
N SER A 175 16.04 2.54 -20.73
CA SER A 175 15.35 3.80 -20.50
C SER A 175 13.88 3.46 -20.32
N TYR A 176 13.34 3.76 -19.14
CA TYR A 176 11.98 3.39 -18.80
C TYR A 176 11.00 3.94 -19.84
N ASN A 177 10.36 3.03 -20.60
CA ASN A 177 9.44 3.38 -21.65
C ASN A 177 8.06 3.69 -21.06
N ARG A 178 7.86 4.96 -20.72
CA ARG A 178 6.60 5.46 -20.14
C ARG A 178 5.40 5.26 -21.04
N SER A 179 5.59 5.29 -22.37
CA SER A 179 4.51 5.03 -23.32
C SER A 179 4.06 3.57 -23.28
N ALA A 180 5.01 2.62 -23.16
CA ALA A 180 4.71 1.21 -22.97
C ALA A 180 4.03 0.95 -21.62
N ALA A 181 4.50 1.56 -20.53
CA ALA A 181 3.84 1.52 -19.23
C ALA A 181 2.40 2.05 -19.32
N LYS A 182 2.18 3.20 -20.00
CA LYS A 182 0.84 3.77 -20.21
C LYS A 182 -0.07 2.85 -21.02
N LYS A 183 0.45 2.27 -22.10
CA LYS A 183 -0.29 1.29 -22.91
C LYS A 183 -0.68 0.06 -22.08
N TYR A 184 0.20 -0.41 -21.21
CA TYR A 184 -0.12 -1.50 -20.29
C TYR A 184 -1.25 -1.13 -19.34
N MET A 185 -1.19 0.07 -18.74
CA MET A 185 -2.26 0.56 -17.87
C MET A 185 -3.61 0.57 -18.59
N VAL A 186 -3.69 1.21 -19.77
CA VAL A 186 -4.92 1.29 -20.59
C VAL A 186 -5.49 -0.08 -20.93
N ASN A 187 -4.63 -1.06 -21.19
CA ASN A 187 -5.07 -2.38 -21.65
C ASN A 187 -5.42 -3.36 -20.53
N ASN A 188 -5.02 -3.09 -19.29
CA ASN A 188 -5.08 -4.09 -18.22
C ASN A 188 -5.67 -3.61 -16.89
N TRP A 189 -5.95 -2.32 -16.69
CA TRP A 189 -6.46 -1.77 -15.42
C TRP A 189 -7.69 -2.49 -14.81
N ASN A 190 -8.51 -3.14 -15.63
CA ASN A 190 -9.70 -3.90 -15.22
C ASN A 190 -9.58 -5.41 -15.44
N LYS A 191 -8.41 -5.92 -15.83
CA LYS A 191 -8.25 -7.34 -16.14
C LYS A 191 -7.83 -8.13 -14.90
N LYS A 192 -8.67 -9.08 -14.53
CA LYS A 192 -8.37 -10.09 -13.49
C LYS A 192 -7.61 -11.29 -14.04
N THR A 193 -7.42 -11.36 -15.36
CA THR A 193 -6.61 -12.40 -16.02
C THR A 193 -5.26 -11.81 -16.43
N SER A 194 -4.20 -12.33 -15.83
CA SER A 194 -2.82 -11.94 -16.15
C SER A 194 -1.92 -13.15 -16.12
N LYS A 195 -0.93 -13.18 -17.04
CA LYS A 195 0.16 -14.17 -17.00
C LYS A 195 1.05 -14.03 -15.77
N TYR A 196 0.78 -13.07 -14.89
CA TYR A 196 1.43 -12.83 -13.60
C TYR A 196 0.55 -13.17 -12.40
N GLY A 197 -0.65 -13.73 -12.63
CA GLY A 197 -1.66 -13.97 -11.61
C GLY A 197 -2.42 -12.71 -11.20
N TYR A 198 -3.52 -12.91 -10.47
CA TYR A 198 -4.34 -11.86 -9.86
C TYR A 198 -4.49 -12.19 -8.39
N TYR A 199 -4.18 -11.22 -7.52
CA TYR A 199 -4.14 -11.39 -6.06
C TYR A 199 -5.10 -10.40 -5.38
N GLY A 200 -6.30 -10.28 -5.92
CA GLY A 200 -7.26 -9.27 -5.51
C GLY A 200 -8.29 -9.78 -4.51
N GLU A 201 -9.53 -9.79 -4.97
CA GLU A 201 -10.80 -9.98 -4.27
C GLU A 201 -10.82 -11.06 -3.17
N SER A 202 -10.19 -12.22 -3.38
CA SER A 202 -10.21 -13.33 -2.40
C SER A 202 -8.91 -13.52 -1.63
N SER A 203 -7.86 -12.72 -1.91
CA SER A 203 -6.54 -12.92 -1.29
C SER A 203 -6.13 -11.84 -0.29
N GLY A 204 -7.06 -10.97 0.12
CA GLY A 204 -6.81 -9.94 1.14
C GLY A 204 -5.81 -8.84 0.76
N GLY A 205 -5.18 -8.94 -0.41
CA GLY A 205 -4.18 -7.99 -0.87
C GLY A 205 -3.12 -8.65 -1.75
N GLY A 206 -2.12 -7.84 -2.10
CA GLY A 206 -1.04 -8.25 -3.00
C GLY A 206 -1.21 -7.74 -4.43
N ASP A 207 -2.45 -7.60 -4.92
CA ASP A 207 -2.65 -7.23 -6.33
C ASP A 207 -2.24 -5.80 -6.65
N CYS A 208 -2.38 -4.87 -5.70
CA CYS A 208 -2.01 -3.47 -5.93
C CYS A 208 -0.54 -3.33 -6.34
N THR A 209 0.35 -4.05 -5.66
CA THR A 209 1.78 -4.08 -5.97
C THR A 209 2.08 -5.02 -7.14
N ASN A 210 1.36 -6.15 -7.27
CA ASN A 210 1.47 -7.03 -8.44
C ASN A 210 1.21 -6.26 -9.75
N TYR A 211 0.11 -5.51 -9.80
CA TYR A 211 -0.24 -4.67 -10.93
C TYR A 211 0.83 -3.60 -11.20
N ALA A 212 1.26 -2.88 -10.16
CA ALA A 212 2.33 -1.90 -10.31
C ALA A 212 3.62 -2.53 -10.86
N SER A 213 3.98 -3.72 -10.38
CA SER A 213 5.12 -4.49 -10.89
C SER A 213 4.96 -4.86 -12.37
N GLN A 214 3.76 -5.26 -12.79
CA GLN A 214 3.47 -5.55 -14.20
C GLN A 214 3.60 -4.32 -15.09
N VAL A 215 3.12 -3.15 -14.64
CA VAL A 215 3.27 -1.89 -15.38
C VAL A 215 4.74 -1.49 -15.50
N VAL A 216 5.50 -1.61 -14.41
CA VAL A 216 6.94 -1.32 -14.37
C VAL A 216 7.72 -2.26 -15.30
N LEU A 217 7.38 -3.55 -15.31
CA LEU A 217 7.96 -4.52 -16.26
C LEU A 217 7.61 -4.18 -17.71
N ALA A 218 6.36 -3.83 -17.99
CA ALA A 218 5.93 -3.43 -19.33
C ALA A 218 6.59 -2.12 -19.80
N GLY A 219 6.98 -1.26 -18.86
CA GLY A 219 7.83 -0.08 -19.11
C GLY A 219 9.30 -0.42 -19.36
N GLY A 220 9.69 -1.70 -19.31
CA GLY A 220 11.02 -2.16 -19.72
C GLY A 220 12.01 -2.41 -18.57
N MET A 221 11.58 -2.36 -17.31
CA MET A 221 12.44 -2.78 -16.21
C MET A 221 12.59 -4.31 -16.17
N PRO A 222 13.80 -4.88 -16.24
CA PRO A 222 13.99 -6.32 -16.26
C PRO A 222 13.69 -6.95 -14.89
N MET A 223 13.14 -8.18 -14.89
CA MET A 223 13.05 -8.98 -13.67
C MET A 223 14.45 -9.31 -13.14
N ASN A 224 14.60 -9.35 -11.82
CA ASN A 224 15.79 -9.84 -11.14
C ASN A 224 15.45 -11.11 -10.37
N THR A 225 16.03 -12.25 -10.74
CA THR A 225 15.80 -13.56 -10.12
C THR A 225 16.72 -13.86 -8.94
N THR A 226 17.40 -12.89 -8.34
CA THR A 226 18.16 -13.11 -7.09
C THR A 226 17.25 -13.67 -5.98
N GLY A 227 17.63 -14.79 -5.37
CA GLY A 227 16.81 -15.47 -4.35
C GLY A 227 15.63 -16.27 -4.93
N PHE A 228 15.60 -16.47 -6.25
CA PHE A 228 14.64 -17.34 -6.91
C PHE A 228 14.78 -18.80 -6.46
N SER A 229 13.65 -19.49 -6.41
CA SER A 229 13.57 -20.94 -6.24
C SER A 229 12.35 -21.44 -7.04
N PHE A 230 12.32 -22.72 -7.40
CA PHE A 230 11.15 -23.34 -8.02
C PHE A 230 10.07 -23.76 -7.01
N ASN A 231 10.29 -23.52 -5.72
CA ASN A 231 9.26 -23.67 -4.71
C ASN A 231 8.07 -22.77 -5.05
N ARG A 232 6.86 -23.32 -4.90
CA ARG A 232 5.62 -22.61 -5.20
C ARG A 232 5.39 -21.49 -4.17
N GLY A 233 4.76 -20.42 -4.63
CA GLY A 233 4.29 -19.36 -3.76
C GLY A 233 5.31 -18.25 -3.52
N HIS A 234 5.28 -17.71 -2.31
CA HIS A 234 5.83 -16.40 -1.98
C HIS A 234 7.22 -16.49 -1.38
N HIS A 235 8.21 -15.88 -2.04
CA HIS A 235 9.58 -15.89 -1.56
C HIS A 235 9.93 -14.55 -0.91
N LYS A 236 10.23 -14.58 0.39
CA LYS A 236 10.58 -13.37 1.13
C LYS A 236 11.96 -12.86 0.73
N THR A 237 12.00 -11.88 -0.17
CA THR A 237 13.25 -11.26 -0.65
C THR A 237 13.00 -9.83 -1.12
N THR A 238 13.98 -8.97 -0.82
CA THR A 238 14.11 -7.62 -1.39
C THR A 238 15.38 -7.48 -2.23
N LYS A 239 16.13 -8.57 -2.44
CA LYS A 239 17.30 -8.62 -3.33
C LYS A 239 16.89 -9.03 -4.75
N GLY A 240 15.84 -9.83 -4.90
CA GLY A 240 15.18 -10.14 -6.18
C GLY A 240 13.87 -9.40 -6.38
N TRP A 241 13.38 -9.37 -7.62
CA TRP A 241 12.07 -8.87 -8.06
C TRP A 241 11.62 -9.67 -9.28
N TYR A 242 10.74 -10.65 -9.06
CA TYR A 242 10.32 -11.59 -10.10
C TYR A 242 8.93 -12.17 -9.84
N ASN A 243 8.29 -12.62 -10.92
CA ASN A 243 7.07 -13.43 -10.89
C ASN A 243 7.03 -14.35 -12.12
N GLN A 244 7.19 -15.64 -11.90
CA GLN A 244 7.34 -16.63 -12.96
C GLN A 244 6.39 -17.81 -12.75
N SER A 245 5.96 -18.41 -13.86
CA SER A 245 5.19 -19.65 -13.83
C SER A 245 6.11 -20.83 -13.54
N VAL A 246 5.67 -21.77 -12.72
CA VAL A 246 6.43 -23.00 -12.44
C VAL A 246 6.32 -23.94 -13.66
N PRO A 247 7.43 -24.49 -14.18
CA PRO A 247 7.37 -25.42 -15.31
C PRO A 247 6.41 -26.58 -15.06
N LYS A 248 5.60 -26.93 -16.06
CA LYS A 248 4.63 -28.05 -16.01
C LYS A 248 3.59 -27.94 -14.87
N SER A 249 3.31 -26.72 -14.38
CA SER A 249 2.31 -26.46 -13.35
C SER A 249 1.59 -25.14 -13.64
N SER A 250 0.33 -25.01 -13.20
CA SER A 250 -0.40 -23.74 -13.14
C SER A 250 0.11 -22.82 -12.02
N ALA A 251 0.94 -23.35 -11.11
CA ALA A 251 1.47 -22.62 -9.97
C ALA A 251 2.47 -21.53 -10.38
N ARG A 252 2.66 -20.56 -9.49
CA ARG A 252 3.57 -19.43 -9.67
C ARG A 252 4.60 -19.38 -8.55
N THR A 253 5.77 -18.83 -8.86
CA THR A 253 6.78 -18.43 -7.89
C THR A 253 7.07 -16.94 -8.07
N TYR A 254 7.01 -16.19 -6.97
CA TYR A 254 7.13 -14.74 -7.01
C TYR A 254 7.72 -14.20 -5.71
N SER A 255 8.48 -13.12 -5.82
CA SER A 255 9.11 -12.47 -4.66
C SER A 255 8.12 -11.59 -3.90
N THR A 256 8.35 -11.39 -2.60
CA THR A 256 7.63 -10.38 -1.81
C THR A 256 7.80 -8.99 -2.39
N SER A 257 8.97 -8.65 -2.93
CA SER A 257 9.17 -7.38 -3.65
C SER A 257 8.27 -7.18 -4.87
N TRP A 258 7.69 -8.25 -5.45
CA TRP A 258 6.75 -8.16 -6.56
C TRP A 258 5.31 -7.85 -6.12
N THR A 259 4.90 -8.31 -4.93
CA THR A 259 3.48 -8.25 -4.47
C THR A 259 3.26 -7.49 -3.16
N VAL A 260 4.29 -7.18 -2.37
CA VAL A 260 4.16 -6.54 -1.05
C VAL A 260 4.67 -5.10 -1.09
N VAL A 261 3.87 -4.18 -0.55
CA VAL A 261 4.13 -2.72 -0.57
C VAL A 261 5.50 -2.37 0.01
N SER A 262 5.83 -2.87 1.21
CA SER A 262 7.11 -2.60 1.88
C SER A 262 8.29 -3.16 1.11
N ASP A 263 8.17 -4.39 0.60
CA ASP A 263 9.30 -5.09 -0.02
C ASP A 263 9.54 -4.56 -1.44
N PHE A 264 8.51 -4.09 -2.14
CA PHE A 264 8.63 -3.33 -3.37
C PHE A 264 9.43 -2.05 -3.14
N TYR A 265 9.09 -1.30 -2.08
CA TYR A 265 9.87 -0.11 -1.68
C TYR A 265 11.32 -0.48 -1.39
N SER A 266 11.56 -1.48 -0.54
CA SER A 266 12.93 -1.86 -0.17
C SER A 266 13.75 -2.33 -1.37
N TYR A 267 13.15 -3.04 -2.34
CA TYR A 267 13.83 -3.43 -3.57
C TYR A 267 14.14 -2.22 -4.45
N TRP A 268 13.15 -1.39 -4.78
CA TRP A 268 13.37 -0.31 -5.75
C TRP A 268 14.19 0.84 -5.17
N ALA A 269 13.94 1.25 -3.92
CA ALA A 269 14.66 2.34 -3.27
C ALA A 269 16.04 1.92 -2.72
N GLY A 270 16.17 0.68 -2.24
CA GLY A 270 17.43 0.11 -1.74
C GLY A 270 18.21 -0.54 -2.87
N THR A 271 17.83 -1.77 -3.24
CA THR A 271 18.57 -2.62 -4.19
C THR A 271 18.79 -1.97 -5.55
N LYS A 272 17.79 -1.26 -6.08
CA LYS A 272 17.88 -0.57 -7.38
C LYS A 272 18.19 0.92 -7.26
N LYS A 273 18.28 1.46 -6.03
CA LYS A 273 18.61 2.87 -5.74
C LYS A 273 17.74 3.90 -6.48
N HIS A 274 16.48 3.57 -6.77
CA HIS A 274 15.55 4.51 -7.39
C HIS A 274 15.32 5.70 -6.45
N LYS A 275 15.22 6.90 -7.04
CA LYS A 275 14.98 8.12 -6.27
C LYS A 275 13.58 8.09 -5.67
N VAL A 276 13.48 8.52 -4.41
CA VAL A 276 12.23 8.53 -3.65
C VAL A 276 11.90 9.93 -3.13
N TYR A 277 10.63 10.32 -3.18
CA TYR A 277 10.12 11.56 -2.59
C TYR A 277 8.97 11.26 -1.62
N ASN A 278 9.13 11.65 -0.35
CA ASN A 278 8.05 11.61 0.65
C ASN A 278 7.32 12.95 0.65
N LEU A 279 6.00 12.93 0.49
CA LEU A 279 5.16 14.10 0.22
C LEU A 279 3.87 14.04 1.05
N THR A 280 3.30 15.19 1.36
CA THR A 280 2.13 15.30 2.24
C THR A 280 0.86 15.80 1.54
N SER A 281 0.93 16.14 0.24
CA SER A 281 -0.24 16.53 -0.53
C SER A 281 -0.19 16.06 -2.00
N PRO A 282 -1.34 15.77 -2.63
CA PRO A 282 -1.43 15.46 -4.06
C PRO A 282 -0.85 16.55 -4.96
N LYS A 283 -0.99 17.82 -4.55
CA LYS A 283 -0.42 18.96 -5.29
C LYS A 283 1.10 19.00 -5.24
N ALA A 284 1.71 18.52 -4.15
CA ALA A 284 3.15 18.33 -4.11
C ALA A 284 3.56 17.15 -5.00
N VAL A 285 2.83 16.03 -4.94
CA VAL A 285 3.04 14.85 -5.79
C VAL A 285 3.10 15.24 -7.27
N SER A 286 2.18 16.08 -7.77
CA SER A 286 2.15 16.49 -9.17
C SER A 286 3.44 17.13 -9.69
N LYS A 287 4.29 17.67 -8.81
CA LYS A 287 5.58 18.29 -9.17
C LYS A 287 6.72 17.28 -9.33
N TYR A 288 6.57 16.09 -8.76
CA TYR A 288 7.62 15.07 -8.70
C TYR A 288 7.32 13.83 -9.54
N VAL A 289 6.13 13.72 -10.13
CA VAL A 289 5.69 12.53 -10.87
C VAL A 289 5.66 12.73 -12.38
N LYS A 290 5.80 11.62 -13.09
CA LYS A 290 5.59 11.43 -14.53
C LYS A 290 4.84 10.09 -14.72
N THR A 291 4.20 9.92 -15.86
CA THR A 291 3.51 8.65 -16.22
C THR A 291 4.40 7.44 -16.00
N GLY A 292 3.88 6.42 -15.33
CA GLY A 292 4.59 5.17 -15.03
C GLY A 292 5.44 5.20 -13.76
N ASP A 293 5.60 6.36 -13.09
CA ASP A 293 6.17 6.36 -11.73
C ASP A 293 5.22 5.65 -10.76
N VAL A 294 5.77 5.09 -9.69
CA VAL A 294 4.98 4.39 -8.67
C VAL A 294 4.73 5.32 -7.50
N ILE A 295 3.52 5.26 -6.96
CA ILE A 295 3.12 5.97 -5.76
C ILE A 295 2.63 4.98 -4.70
N GLN A 296 3.04 5.20 -3.46
CA GLN A 296 2.55 4.47 -2.31
C GLN A 296 1.84 5.41 -1.34
N MET A 297 0.81 4.91 -0.67
CA MET A 297 -0.03 5.68 0.24
C MET A 297 0.12 5.16 1.66
N TYR A 298 0.38 6.07 2.58
CA TYR A 298 0.49 5.79 4.00
C TYR A 298 -0.76 6.27 4.71
N SER A 299 -1.46 5.36 5.40
CA SER A 299 -2.57 5.73 6.27
C SER A 299 -2.04 6.33 7.57
N LYS A 300 -2.53 7.53 7.90
CA LYS A 300 -2.25 8.15 9.20
C LYS A 300 -3.02 7.47 10.34
N SER A 301 -4.08 6.73 10.03
CA SER A 301 -4.90 6.00 11.00
C SER A 301 -4.26 4.67 11.39
N SER A 302 -3.78 3.86 10.43
CA SER A 302 -3.08 2.60 10.73
C SER A 302 -1.57 2.75 10.91
N LYS A 303 -1.00 3.91 10.55
CA LYS A 303 0.44 4.20 10.60
C LYS A 303 1.28 3.29 9.69
N LYS A 304 0.75 2.94 8.52
CA LYS A 304 1.33 1.97 7.59
C LYS A 304 1.26 2.43 6.14
N TRP A 305 2.27 2.09 5.33
CA TRP A 305 2.17 2.09 3.86
C TRP A 305 1.29 0.93 3.40
N LYS A 306 0.10 1.23 2.89
CA LYS A 306 -0.97 0.24 2.70
C LYS A 306 -1.33 -0.03 1.25
N HIS A 307 -0.94 0.84 0.32
CA HIS A 307 -1.35 0.70 -1.07
C HIS A 307 -0.26 1.17 -2.03
N THR A 308 -0.15 0.48 -3.16
CA THR A 308 0.74 0.80 -4.28
C THR A 308 -0.13 1.07 -5.52
N ALA A 309 0.14 2.16 -6.23
CA ALA A 309 -0.51 2.51 -7.49
C ALA A 309 0.52 3.08 -8.49
N VAL A 310 0.13 3.22 -9.75
CA VAL A 310 1.01 3.77 -10.80
C VAL A 310 0.44 5.07 -11.32
N ILE A 311 1.28 6.10 -11.46
CA ILE A 311 0.88 7.40 -11.98
C ILE A 311 0.50 7.25 -13.45
N TYR A 312 -0.74 7.59 -13.78
CA TYR A 312 -1.22 7.62 -15.15
C TYR A 312 -0.79 8.92 -15.85
N ASP A 313 -1.11 10.07 -15.26
CA ASP A 313 -0.67 11.40 -15.69
C ASP A 313 -0.90 12.47 -14.60
N VAL A 314 -0.70 13.74 -14.97
CA VAL A 314 -1.09 14.91 -14.18
C VAL A 314 -2.14 15.67 -14.97
N TYR A 315 -3.37 15.73 -14.45
CA TYR A 315 -4.50 16.41 -15.07
C TYR A 315 -4.92 17.61 -14.21
N LYS A 316 -5.01 18.79 -14.83
CA LYS A 316 -5.35 20.06 -14.14
C LYS A 316 -4.50 20.31 -12.88
N GLY A 317 -3.24 19.87 -12.93
CA GLY A 317 -2.28 20.05 -11.83
C GLY A 317 -2.49 19.12 -10.64
N TYR A 318 -3.21 18.00 -10.81
CA TYR A 318 -3.34 16.92 -9.84
C TYR A 318 -2.99 15.56 -10.47
N PRO A 319 -2.34 14.64 -9.74
CA PRO A 319 -2.00 13.33 -10.26
C PRO A 319 -3.24 12.45 -10.42
N ARG A 320 -3.33 11.77 -11.55
CA ARG A 320 -4.23 10.62 -11.72
C ARG A 320 -3.43 9.33 -11.71
N TYR A 321 -4.03 8.27 -11.21
CA TYR A 321 -3.38 6.98 -11.07
C TYR A 321 -4.20 5.84 -11.68
N SER A 322 -3.49 4.77 -12.00
CA SER A 322 -4.02 3.48 -12.41
C SER A 322 -3.75 2.46 -11.30
N ALA A 323 -4.74 1.63 -10.99
CA ALA A 323 -4.66 0.55 -10.02
C ALA A 323 -5.71 -0.51 -10.34
N HIS A 324 -5.43 -1.78 -10.02
CA HIS A 324 -6.44 -2.83 -10.10
C HIS A 324 -7.50 -2.75 -9.00
N SER A 325 -7.15 -2.23 -7.82
CA SER A 325 -8.14 -1.93 -6.79
C SER A 325 -9.17 -0.97 -7.36
N SER A 326 -10.45 -1.38 -7.30
CA SER A 326 -11.58 -0.65 -7.88
C SER A 326 -11.59 -0.53 -9.41
N ALA A 327 -10.68 -1.21 -10.12
CA ALA A 327 -10.45 -1.04 -11.54
C ALA A 327 -10.30 0.46 -11.88
N HIS A 328 -9.22 1.07 -11.43
CA HIS A 328 -8.94 2.48 -11.69
C HIS A 328 -7.97 2.63 -12.86
N LEU A 329 -8.35 3.37 -13.90
CA LEU A 329 -7.44 3.80 -14.97
C LEU A 329 -6.95 5.25 -14.78
N TYR A 330 -7.86 6.14 -14.41
CA TYR A 330 -7.65 7.59 -14.30
C TYR A 330 -8.22 8.15 -12.99
N ALA A 331 -8.08 7.39 -11.91
CA ALA A 331 -8.58 7.81 -10.61
C ALA A 331 -7.81 9.01 -10.07
N HIS A 332 -8.51 9.87 -9.34
CA HIS A 332 -7.98 11.15 -8.87
C HIS A 332 -7.38 10.98 -7.47
N LEU A 333 -6.07 11.16 -7.35
CA LEU A 333 -5.35 10.96 -6.08
C LEU A 333 -5.91 11.84 -4.96
N GLU A 334 -6.30 13.06 -5.28
CA GLU A 334 -6.86 14.05 -4.36
C GLU A 334 -8.28 13.74 -3.87
N LEU A 335 -9.02 12.90 -4.59
CA LEU A 335 -10.36 12.47 -4.20
C LEU A 335 -10.28 11.19 -3.35
N ASP A 336 -9.51 10.20 -3.80
CA ASP A 336 -9.50 8.87 -3.17
C ASP A 336 -8.53 8.79 -1.99
N TRP A 337 -7.44 9.55 -2.05
CA TRP A 337 -6.37 9.53 -1.04
C TRP A 337 -6.18 10.93 -0.51
N LYS A 338 -7.12 11.44 0.29
CA LYS A 338 -7.11 12.84 0.77
C LYS A 338 -5.95 13.12 1.75
N PRO A 339 -5.29 14.28 1.67
CA PRO A 339 -4.10 14.60 2.46
C PRO A 339 -4.35 14.70 3.97
N LYS A 340 -5.60 14.86 4.42
CA LYS A 340 -5.92 14.79 5.86
C LYS A 340 -5.72 13.37 6.42
N TYR A 341 -6.02 12.33 5.63
CA TYR A 341 -5.92 10.93 6.05
C TYR A 341 -4.60 10.27 5.62
N TYR A 342 -3.96 10.76 4.56
CA TYR A 342 -2.83 10.09 3.93
C TYR A 342 -1.58 10.97 3.77
N LYS A 343 -0.42 10.33 3.69
CA LYS A 343 0.81 10.88 3.08
C LYS A 343 1.26 9.96 1.95
N TYR A 344 2.16 10.44 1.10
CA TYR A 344 2.52 9.78 -0.15
C TYR A 344 4.02 9.58 -0.26
N ARG A 345 4.41 8.53 -0.97
CA ARG A 345 5.78 8.30 -1.39
C ARG A 345 5.78 8.03 -2.88
N VAL A 346 6.62 8.76 -3.60
CA VAL A 346 6.84 8.55 -5.04
C VAL A 346 8.16 7.83 -5.24
N ILE A 347 8.16 6.72 -5.97
CA ILE A 347 9.34 6.01 -6.43
C ILE A 347 9.48 6.31 -7.93
N LYS A 348 10.62 6.89 -8.33
CA LYS A 348 10.87 7.37 -9.69
C LYS A 348 11.30 6.25 -10.60
N PHE A 349 10.69 6.13 -11.78
CA PHE A 349 11.08 5.19 -12.84
C PHE A 349 11.41 5.92 -14.13
#